data_AF-T0PY99-F1
#
_entry.id   AF-T0PY99-F1
#
_cell.length_a   1.000
_cell.length_b   1.000
_cell.length_c   1.000
_cell.angle_alpha   90.00
_cell.angle_beta   90.00
_cell.angle_gamma   90.00
#
_symmetry.space_group_name_H-M   'P 1'
#
loop_
_entity.id
_entity.type
_entity.pdbx_description
1 polymer ?
#
loop_
_entity_poly.entity_id
_entity_poly.type
_entity_poly.pdbx_seq_one_letter_code
_entity_poly.pdbx_strand_id
1 'polypeptide(L)'
;MGRATTSVCLFLAWKVADALDQNDPTLPTKSGVKMWVDVETPDEFHTMTSSRGDPWDLVMSDEFNLAGRNFTAGHDHLWVALDIPDGVNRAVGVYTPENALTVNGTFQIRVDATETNVTYYNVWSDAPSWTTKTMYYRAAMMQTWNKFCIQGGFVEISAKMPGATRASMNPHITGKRWDGNLQRDMPVQFLDRIPDIKFYPTWPGLWMMGNLGRALFAASTNRMWPWTYSECDERYDSSQRISACNPNPGYGLHPNMGRGSPEIDILEGGGSDISSSLQIAPGMPDEYRLEFIKAHITNYTDPNNPDIAVAGRASCNTNDDCTAVASVTGSCVENRCQCVGVWTGPRCTKYDLDTVSYGPSVGVIGGVCGFAVVGSALTLILRLRRHHAVRQYHEAEARREKRSSCLVADPDVVRDPTS
;
A
#
# COMPACT_ATOMS: atom_id res chain seq x y z
N MET A 1 -30.69 -57.01 10.50
CA MET A 1 -29.95 -56.58 9.29
C MET A 1 -30.08 -55.06 9.16
N GLY A 2 -29.06 -54.25 8.86
CA GLY A 2 -27.63 -54.55 8.71
C GLY A 2 -26.80 -53.25 8.76
N ARG A 3 -25.50 -53.34 9.04
CA ARG A 3 -24.58 -52.18 8.97
C ARG A 3 -24.17 -51.93 7.51
N ALA A 4 -24.62 -50.84 6.88
CA ALA A 4 -23.93 -50.16 5.76
C ALA A 4 -24.72 -48.92 5.28
N THR A 5 -24.21 -47.71 5.53
CA THR A 5 -24.35 -46.49 4.68
C THR A 5 -23.73 -45.23 5.30
N THR A 6 -23.28 -45.26 6.56
CA THR A 6 -22.59 -44.13 7.24
C THR A 6 -21.10 -44.00 6.85
N SER A 7 -20.76 -44.17 5.58
CA SER A 7 -19.38 -44.17 5.07
C SER A 7 -19.26 -43.69 3.62
N VAL A 8 -19.96 -42.60 3.30
CA VAL A 8 -19.74 -41.77 2.10
C VAL A 8 -19.74 -40.30 2.55
N CYS A 9 -19.03 -39.43 1.84
CA CYS A 9 -18.88 -37.99 2.16
C CYS A 9 -18.14 -37.64 3.46
N LEU A 10 -17.16 -38.45 3.89
CA LEU A 10 -16.15 -38.08 4.90
C LEU A 10 -14.75 -37.82 4.28
N PHE A 11 -14.72 -37.45 2.99
CA PHE A 11 -13.48 -37.40 2.17
C PHE A 11 -13.29 -36.15 1.29
N LEU A 12 -14.16 -35.13 1.39
CA LEU A 12 -14.08 -33.90 0.59
C LEU A 12 -14.28 -32.64 1.45
N ALA A 13 -13.38 -32.45 2.42
CA ALA A 13 -13.25 -31.19 3.17
C ALA A 13 -11.80 -30.97 3.68
N TRP A 14 -10.80 -31.53 3.00
CA TRP A 14 -9.39 -31.17 3.17
C TRP A 14 -8.92 -30.43 1.91
N LYS A 15 -9.34 -29.17 1.82
CA LYS A 15 -8.64 -28.14 1.07
C LYS A 15 -8.44 -26.95 2.00
N VAL A 16 -7.25 -26.36 1.88
CA VAL A 16 -6.79 -25.18 2.62
C VAL A 16 -7.77 -24.03 2.40
N ALA A 17 -7.99 -23.22 3.41
CA ALA A 17 -8.61 -21.91 3.24
C ALA A 17 -7.52 -20.95 2.78
N ASP A 18 -7.44 -20.71 1.47
CA ASP A 18 -6.54 -19.72 0.90
C ASP A 18 -6.97 -18.33 1.42
N ALA A 19 -6.07 -17.65 2.13
CA ALA A 19 -6.30 -16.32 2.68
C ALA A 19 -5.86 -15.28 1.65
N LEU A 20 -6.76 -14.36 1.29
CA LEU A 20 -6.55 -13.35 0.27
C LEU A 20 -6.59 -11.94 0.92
N ASP A 21 -5.78 -11.02 0.38
CA ASP A 21 -5.42 -9.71 0.97
C ASP A 21 -6.62 -8.71 1.00
N GLN A 22 -6.45 -7.51 1.59
CA GLN A 22 -7.44 -6.42 1.60
C GLN A 22 -6.87 -5.01 1.30
N ASN A 23 -6.41 -4.74 0.07
CA ASN A 23 -5.90 -3.41 -0.37
C ASN A 23 -6.22 -3.00 -1.84
N ASP A 24 -7.16 -2.06 -2.03
CA ASP A 24 -6.98 -0.71 -2.63
C ASP A 24 -8.38 -0.12 -2.88
N PRO A 25 -8.79 0.98 -2.23
CA PRO A 25 -10.16 1.47 -2.28
C PRO A 25 -10.46 2.75 -3.12
N THR A 26 -10.50 2.73 -4.47
CA THR A 26 -10.91 3.90 -5.32
C THR A 26 -11.72 3.64 -6.66
N LEU A 27 -12.91 4.25 -6.96
CA LEU A 27 -13.77 4.23 -8.21
C LEU A 27 -13.63 5.47 -9.16
N PRO A 28 -14.02 5.43 -10.47
CA PRO A 28 -13.65 6.44 -11.46
C PRO A 28 -14.65 7.58 -11.56
N THR A 29 -14.18 8.81 -11.39
CA THR A 29 -14.99 9.98 -11.71
C THR A 29 -15.51 9.88 -13.16
N LYS A 30 -16.76 10.28 -13.43
CA LYS A 30 -17.35 10.23 -14.80
C LYS A 30 -16.60 11.08 -15.80
N SER A 31 -15.81 12.02 -15.28
CA SER A 31 -14.89 12.92 -15.96
C SER A 31 -13.45 12.39 -16.09
N GLY A 32 -13.14 11.19 -15.59
CA GLY A 32 -11.83 10.53 -15.67
C GLY A 32 -10.76 11.07 -14.70
N VAL A 33 -10.64 12.39 -14.56
CA VAL A 33 -9.54 13.07 -13.84
C VAL A 33 -9.41 12.62 -12.37
N LYS A 34 -8.16 12.44 -11.93
CA LYS A 34 -7.72 11.87 -10.65
C LYS A 34 -7.14 12.95 -9.71
N MET A 35 -7.06 12.68 -8.41
CA MET A 35 -6.84 13.70 -7.36
C MET A 35 -5.47 14.42 -7.40
N TRP A 36 -4.39 13.73 -7.79
CA TRP A 36 -3.02 14.30 -7.81
C TRP A 36 -2.44 14.40 -9.21
N VAL A 37 -3.29 14.23 -10.24
CA VAL A 37 -2.91 14.28 -11.65
C VAL A 37 -3.14 15.70 -12.15
N ASP A 38 -2.13 16.29 -12.77
CA ASP A 38 -2.22 17.59 -13.42
C ASP A 38 -3.28 17.54 -14.53
N VAL A 39 -4.10 18.58 -14.63
CA VAL A 39 -5.16 18.69 -15.64
C VAL A 39 -4.60 18.90 -17.04
N GLU A 40 -3.32 19.26 -17.15
CA GLU A 40 -2.61 19.40 -18.42
C GLU A 40 -1.75 18.18 -18.80
N THR A 41 -1.68 17.12 -17.96
CA THR A 41 -1.03 15.86 -18.35
C THR A 41 -1.77 15.23 -19.52
N PRO A 42 -1.12 14.99 -20.68
CA PRO A 42 -1.79 14.44 -21.87
C PRO A 42 -2.35 13.03 -21.62
N ASP A 43 -3.54 12.75 -22.18
CA ASP A 43 -4.29 11.49 -21.98
C ASP A 43 -3.44 10.22 -22.17
N GLU A 44 -2.48 10.25 -23.10
CA GLU A 44 -1.55 9.15 -23.39
C GLU A 44 -0.64 8.74 -22.21
N PHE A 45 -0.45 9.61 -21.21
CA PHE A 45 0.28 9.32 -19.98
C PHE A 45 -0.62 8.90 -18.81
N HIS A 46 -1.96 8.98 -18.92
CA HIS A 46 -2.88 8.62 -17.83
C HIS A 46 -2.91 7.11 -17.55
N THR A 47 -2.44 6.31 -18.51
CA THR A 47 -2.28 4.85 -18.43
C THR A 47 -1.01 4.43 -19.17
N MET A 48 -0.22 3.51 -18.60
CA MET A 48 0.89 2.85 -19.28
C MET A 48 0.84 1.34 -19.10
N THR A 49 1.44 0.57 -20.01
CA THR A 49 1.62 -0.88 -19.80
C THR A 49 2.93 -1.11 -19.06
N SER A 50 2.85 -1.76 -17.89
CA SER A 50 4.01 -2.13 -17.09
C SER A 50 4.93 -3.14 -17.81
N SER A 51 6.15 -3.30 -17.30
CA SER A 51 7.08 -4.34 -17.75
C SER A 51 6.62 -5.78 -17.48
N ARG A 52 5.50 -5.98 -16.76
CA ARG A 52 4.83 -7.28 -16.56
C ARG A 52 3.62 -7.51 -17.48
N GLY A 53 3.17 -6.47 -18.20
CA GLY A 53 1.97 -6.50 -19.04
C GLY A 53 0.71 -5.95 -18.35
N ASP A 54 0.74 -5.75 -17.04
CA ASP A 54 -0.35 -5.12 -16.29
C ASP A 54 -0.51 -3.64 -16.69
N PRO A 55 -1.73 -3.11 -16.87
CA PRO A 55 -1.95 -1.69 -17.01
C PRO A 55 -1.69 -0.97 -15.68
N TRP A 56 -0.90 0.10 -15.71
CA TRP A 56 -0.68 1.00 -14.60
C TRP A 56 -1.40 2.32 -14.84
N ASP A 57 -2.26 2.68 -13.90
CA ASP A 57 -2.89 3.99 -13.81
C ASP A 57 -1.89 5.05 -13.33
N LEU A 58 -1.85 6.20 -14.01
CA LEU A 58 -1.23 7.40 -13.46
C LEU A 58 -1.93 7.79 -12.15
N VAL A 59 -1.17 7.99 -11.08
CA VAL A 59 -1.70 8.35 -9.74
C VAL A 59 -1.30 9.75 -9.26
N MET A 60 -0.24 10.33 -9.83
CA MET A 60 0.26 11.68 -9.59
C MET A 60 1.02 12.16 -10.83
N SER A 61 0.89 13.45 -11.17
CA SER A 61 1.73 14.15 -12.16
C SER A 61 1.81 15.64 -11.84
N ASP A 62 2.77 16.33 -12.44
CA ASP A 62 2.90 17.79 -12.43
C ASP A 62 3.70 18.20 -13.67
N GLU A 63 3.06 18.87 -14.63
CA GLU A 63 3.71 19.30 -15.89
C GLU A 63 4.48 20.62 -15.70
N PHE A 64 4.30 21.29 -14.54
CA PHE A 64 4.92 22.58 -14.20
C PHE A 64 4.66 23.73 -15.19
N ASN A 65 3.62 23.62 -16.03
CA ASN A 65 3.25 24.62 -17.03
C ASN A 65 2.88 25.98 -16.45
N LEU A 66 2.22 26.01 -15.28
CA LEU A 66 1.90 27.24 -14.57
C LEU A 66 3.17 27.92 -14.04
N ALA A 67 3.63 28.93 -14.78
CA ALA A 67 4.82 29.73 -14.44
C ALA A 67 4.63 30.58 -13.18
N GLY A 68 5.71 30.79 -12.43
CA GLY A 68 5.73 31.64 -11.22
C GLY A 68 5.05 31.04 -9.98
N ARG A 69 4.95 29.70 -9.86
CA ARG A 69 4.41 29.04 -8.66
C ARG A 69 5.25 29.36 -7.41
N ASN A 70 4.57 29.58 -6.29
CA ASN A 70 5.21 29.80 -4.99
C ASN A 70 5.25 28.49 -4.20
N PHE A 71 6.43 27.90 -4.08
CA PHE A 71 6.65 26.63 -3.37
C PHE A 71 6.98 26.79 -1.87
N THR A 72 6.88 28.01 -1.33
CA THR A 72 7.00 28.26 0.12
C THR A 72 5.98 27.42 0.90
N ALA A 73 6.35 26.95 2.09
CA ALA A 73 5.52 26.06 2.90
C ALA A 73 4.09 26.60 3.09
N GLY A 74 3.10 25.83 2.60
CA GLY A 74 1.67 26.18 2.66
C GLY A 74 1.10 26.89 1.42
N HIS A 75 1.92 27.26 0.42
CA HIS A 75 1.46 27.99 -0.77
C HIS A 75 1.16 27.10 -1.99
N ASP A 76 1.87 25.99 -2.18
CA ASP A 76 1.58 24.97 -3.19
C ASP A 76 0.87 23.76 -2.54
N HIS A 77 0.05 23.04 -3.31
CA HIS A 77 -0.75 21.91 -2.82
C HIS A 77 0.05 20.58 -2.81
N LEU A 78 0.94 20.36 -3.78
CA LEU A 78 1.64 19.08 -4.00
C LEU A 78 3.09 19.11 -3.50
N TRP A 79 3.78 20.25 -3.64
CA TRP A 79 5.20 20.39 -3.31
C TRP A 79 5.47 21.38 -2.16
N VAL A 80 6.64 21.28 -1.55
CA VAL A 80 7.21 22.29 -0.65
C VAL A 80 8.69 22.43 -0.97
N ALA A 81 9.14 23.65 -1.27
CA ALA A 81 10.55 23.98 -1.30
C ALA A 81 11.07 24.21 0.14
N LEU A 82 12.25 23.68 0.45
CA LEU A 82 12.88 23.90 1.73
C LEU A 82 13.57 25.27 1.84
N ASP A 83 13.62 25.80 3.07
CA ASP A 83 14.34 27.03 3.44
C ASP A 83 15.30 26.73 4.62
N ILE A 84 16.37 25.96 4.35
CA ILE A 84 17.33 25.47 5.36
C ILE A 84 18.74 25.32 4.76
N PRO A 85 19.82 25.40 5.57
CA PRO A 85 21.13 24.91 5.14
C PRO A 85 21.07 23.44 4.74
N ASP A 86 21.86 23.06 3.74
CA ASP A 86 22.20 21.65 3.61
C ASP A 86 23.21 21.25 4.70
N GLY A 87 22.80 20.29 5.53
CA GLY A 87 23.55 19.78 6.67
C GLY A 87 24.21 18.42 6.45
N VAL A 88 24.02 17.78 5.28
CA VAL A 88 24.56 16.44 4.98
C VAL A 88 25.64 16.49 3.90
N ASN A 89 26.22 15.33 3.55
CA ASN A 89 27.10 15.09 2.39
C ASN A 89 28.24 16.10 2.16
N ARG A 90 28.69 16.80 3.22
CA ARG A 90 29.66 17.92 3.20
C ARG A 90 29.24 19.11 2.33
N ALA A 91 27.95 19.30 2.12
CA ALA A 91 27.40 20.37 1.31
C ALA A 91 27.82 21.78 1.78
N VAL A 92 27.83 22.69 0.82
CA VAL A 92 28.31 24.08 0.96
C VAL A 92 27.25 25.09 0.52
N GLY A 93 25.97 24.68 0.53
CA GLY A 93 24.85 25.49 0.06
C GLY A 93 23.69 25.60 1.06
N VAL A 94 22.73 26.46 0.71
CA VAL A 94 21.45 26.64 1.40
C VAL A 94 20.33 26.37 0.40
N TYR A 95 19.35 25.58 0.80
CA TYR A 95 18.11 25.41 0.05
C TYR A 95 17.15 26.56 0.36
N THR A 96 16.55 27.18 -0.65
CA THR A 96 15.57 28.26 -0.50
C THR A 96 14.41 28.12 -1.51
N PRO A 97 13.21 28.62 -1.20
CA PRO A 97 12.10 28.71 -2.16
C PRO A 97 12.38 29.65 -3.33
N GLU A 98 13.24 30.67 -3.17
CA GLU A 98 13.61 31.64 -4.23
C GLU A 98 14.37 31.00 -5.40
N ASN A 99 14.87 29.77 -5.20
CA ASN A 99 15.62 28.97 -6.18
C ASN A 99 14.75 27.91 -6.88
N ALA A 100 13.51 27.70 -6.43
CA ALA A 100 12.55 26.76 -7.01
C ALA A 100 11.59 27.49 -7.96
N LEU A 101 11.77 27.32 -9.28
CA LEU A 101 11.07 28.13 -10.28
C LEU A 101 10.22 27.28 -11.22
N THR A 102 9.05 27.77 -11.63
CA THR A 102 8.38 27.32 -12.86
C THR A 102 8.46 28.39 -13.94
N VAL A 103 9.10 28.06 -15.07
CA VAL A 103 9.39 28.99 -16.18
C VAL A 103 9.33 28.21 -17.50
N ASN A 104 8.69 28.79 -18.52
CA ASN A 104 8.63 28.26 -19.90
C ASN A 104 8.19 26.78 -19.99
N GLY A 105 7.18 26.35 -19.22
CA GLY A 105 6.71 24.96 -19.25
C GLY A 105 7.67 23.96 -18.59
N THR A 106 8.48 24.40 -17.61
CA THR A 106 9.44 23.54 -16.91
C THR A 106 9.63 23.96 -15.45
N PHE A 107 9.85 22.98 -14.57
CA PHE A 107 10.48 23.23 -13.27
C PHE A 107 11.98 23.44 -13.44
N GLN A 108 12.54 24.42 -12.73
CA GLN A 108 13.96 24.77 -12.79
C GLN A 108 14.49 25.04 -11.38
N ILE A 109 15.51 24.29 -10.98
CA ILE A 109 16.34 24.60 -9.81
C ILE A 109 17.44 25.57 -10.25
N ARG A 110 17.34 26.83 -9.86
CA ARG A 110 18.41 27.82 -10.07
C ARG A 110 19.48 27.61 -8.99
N VAL A 111 20.75 27.58 -9.36
CA VAL A 111 21.87 27.56 -8.42
C VAL A 111 22.64 28.87 -8.51
N ASP A 112 22.62 29.65 -7.44
CA ASP A 112 23.30 30.95 -7.34
C ASP A 112 24.58 30.81 -6.52
N ALA A 113 25.69 31.39 -6.99
CA ALA A 113 26.88 31.59 -6.15
C ALA A 113 26.66 32.82 -5.27
N THR A 114 26.47 32.63 -3.97
CA THR A 114 26.11 33.69 -3.01
C THR A 114 26.48 33.27 -1.60
N GLU A 115 27.39 34.01 -0.98
CA GLU A 115 27.79 33.75 0.40
C GLU A 115 26.63 34.04 1.37
N THR A 116 26.28 33.03 2.17
CA THR A 116 25.16 33.04 3.10
C THR A 116 25.65 32.54 4.46
N ASN A 117 25.70 33.42 5.46
CA ASN A 117 26.07 33.05 6.83
C ASN A 117 24.88 32.40 7.54
N VAL A 118 25.00 31.12 7.85
CA VAL A 118 23.96 30.35 8.54
C VAL A 118 24.39 30.06 9.97
N THR A 119 23.51 30.39 10.93
CA THR A 119 23.70 30.04 12.35
C THR A 119 22.77 28.90 12.72
N TYR A 120 23.33 27.81 13.26
CA TYR A 120 22.60 26.60 13.64
C TYR A 120 23.11 26.01 14.96
N TYR A 121 22.27 25.23 15.63
CA TYR A 121 22.66 24.53 16.85
C TYR A 121 23.32 23.19 16.48
N ASN A 122 24.63 23.08 16.73
CA ASN A 122 25.37 21.85 16.43
C ASN A 122 25.19 20.86 17.58
N VAL A 123 24.41 19.80 17.35
CA VAL A 123 24.23 18.69 18.29
C VAL A 123 25.38 17.66 18.27
N TRP A 124 26.31 17.79 17.31
CA TRP A 124 27.37 16.80 17.04
C TRP A 124 28.77 17.26 17.47
N SER A 125 28.92 18.44 18.07
CA SER A 125 30.18 18.87 18.69
C SER A 125 30.27 18.41 20.15
N ASP A 126 31.48 18.13 20.62
CA ASP A 126 31.78 17.65 21.99
C ASP A 126 31.11 18.48 23.09
N ALA A 127 31.01 19.80 22.86
CA ALA A 127 30.07 20.69 23.54
C ALA A 127 29.00 21.18 22.53
N PRO A 128 27.74 20.71 22.64
CA PRO A 128 26.65 21.16 21.78
C PRO A 128 26.39 22.66 21.96
N SER A 129 26.39 23.41 20.87
CA SER A 129 26.39 24.88 20.91
C SER A 129 25.89 25.50 19.59
N TRP A 130 25.50 26.77 19.64
CA TRP A 130 25.23 27.56 18.44
C TRP A 130 26.55 27.89 17.72
N THR A 131 26.59 27.63 16.41
CA THR A 131 27.73 27.93 15.55
C THR A 131 27.27 28.59 14.26
N THR A 132 28.16 29.35 13.63
CA THR A 132 27.90 30.04 12.35
C THR A 132 28.85 29.50 11.28
N LYS A 133 28.30 29.09 10.13
CA LYS A 133 29.05 28.61 8.96
C LYS A 133 28.66 29.46 7.74
N THR A 134 29.64 29.91 6.98
CA THR A 134 29.41 30.48 5.65
C THR A 134 29.15 29.34 4.65
N MET A 135 27.98 29.35 4.03
CA MET A 135 27.68 28.59 2.81
C MET A 135 27.93 29.50 1.61
N TYR A 136 28.29 28.93 0.45
CA TYR A 136 28.74 29.69 -0.73
C TYR A 136 27.74 29.67 -1.90
N TYR A 137 26.67 28.88 -1.79
CA TYR A 137 25.68 28.69 -2.84
C TYR A 137 24.25 28.70 -2.29
N ARG A 138 23.28 29.09 -3.12
CA ARG A 138 21.84 28.96 -2.87
C ARG A 138 21.22 28.11 -3.98
N ALA A 139 20.37 27.15 -3.62
CA ALA A 139 19.74 26.16 -4.50
C ALA A 139 18.32 25.82 -3.99
N ALA A 140 17.64 24.83 -4.56
CA ALA A 140 16.35 24.36 -4.05
C ALA A 140 16.30 22.83 -3.86
N MET A 141 15.55 22.39 -2.86
CA MET A 141 15.13 21.00 -2.65
C MET A 141 13.61 20.98 -2.50
N MET A 142 12.95 20.11 -3.24
CA MET A 142 11.48 19.95 -3.26
C MET A 142 11.08 18.70 -2.48
N GLN A 143 9.95 18.76 -1.77
CA GLN A 143 9.40 17.62 -1.03
C GLN A 143 7.87 17.52 -1.19
N THR A 144 7.37 16.30 -1.38
CA THR A 144 5.96 15.88 -1.23
C THR A 144 5.64 15.36 0.19
N TRP A 145 6.58 15.53 1.14
CA TRP A 145 6.48 14.97 2.49
C TRP A 145 5.20 15.40 3.22
N ASN A 146 4.49 14.43 3.80
CA ASN A 146 3.15 14.61 4.40
C ASN A 146 2.09 15.24 3.46
N LYS A 147 2.24 15.07 2.14
CA LYS A 147 1.26 15.43 1.12
C LYS A 147 0.89 14.25 0.21
N PHE A 148 1.90 13.59 -0.34
CA PHE A 148 1.74 12.46 -1.26
C PHE A 148 2.75 11.35 -0.96
N CYS A 149 2.32 10.10 -1.08
CA CYS A 149 3.14 8.90 -0.91
C CYS A 149 2.57 7.74 -1.73
N ILE A 150 3.45 6.86 -2.23
CA ILE A 150 3.09 5.63 -2.96
C ILE A 150 3.67 4.40 -2.26
N GLN A 151 3.08 3.23 -2.54
CA GLN A 151 3.59 1.93 -2.15
C GLN A 151 3.63 1.04 -3.40
N GLY A 152 4.82 0.87 -3.98
CA GLY A 152 4.96 0.31 -5.33
C GLY A 152 4.52 1.30 -6.42
N GLY A 153 4.44 0.82 -7.66
CA GLY A 153 4.18 1.64 -8.85
C GLY A 153 5.47 2.05 -9.57
N PHE A 154 5.40 3.13 -10.34
CA PHE A 154 6.47 3.64 -11.21
C PHE A 154 6.47 5.17 -11.19
N VAL A 155 7.65 5.75 -11.37
CA VAL A 155 7.87 7.20 -11.37
C VAL A 155 8.74 7.54 -12.57
N GLU A 156 8.20 8.32 -13.50
CA GLU A 156 8.94 8.87 -14.63
C GLU A 156 9.24 10.35 -14.38
N ILE A 157 10.44 10.80 -14.75
CA ILE A 157 10.85 12.20 -14.61
C ILE A 157 11.63 12.61 -15.86
N SER A 158 10.99 13.41 -16.72
CA SER A 158 11.68 14.05 -17.85
C SER A 158 12.53 15.21 -17.33
N ALA A 159 13.84 15.00 -17.22
CA ALA A 159 14.76 15.96 -16.62
C ALA A 159 15.98 16.25 -17.49
N LYS A 160 16.42 17.52 -17.48
CA LYS A 160 17.67 17.97 -18.11
C LYS A 160 18.68 18.34 -17.05
N MET A 161 19.72 17.52 -16.91
CA MET A 161 20.77 17.71 -15.91
C MET A 161 21.59 18.99 -16.15
N PRO A 162 22.11 19.61 -15.07
CA PRO A 162 23.05 20.73 -15.18
C PRO A 162 24.31 20.32 -15.96
N GLY A 163 24.81 21.23 -16.80
CA GLY A 163 25.95 20.97 -17.67
C GLY A 163 26.57 22.24 -18.21
N ALA A 164 27.75 22.10 -18.81
CA ALA A 164 28.54 23.22 -19.29
C ALA A 164 27.81 24.04 -20.38
N THR A 165 27.90 25.37 -20.30
CA THR A 165 27.30 26.29 -21.27
C THR A 165 28.37 26.95 -22.16
N ARG A 166 27.92 27.51 -23.29
CA ARG A 166 28.75 27.91 -24.45
C ARG A 166 29.82 29.00 -24.21
N ALA A 167 30.00 29.49 -22.99
CA ALA A 167 30.96 30.53 -22.63
C ALA A 167 31.67 30.20 -21.30
N SER A 168 32.61 29.26 -21.33
CA SER A 168 33.42 28.87 -20.15
C SER A 168 34.75 28.26 -20.56
N MET A 169 35.70 28.17 -19.62
CA MET A 169 36.98 27.45 -19.79
C MET A 169 36.84 25.93 -19.63
N ASN A 170 35.61 25.40 -19.60
CA ASN A 170 35.36 23.97 -19.42
C ASN A 170 35.93 23.16 -20.61
N PRO A 171 36.70 22.07 -20.36
CA PRO A 171 37.29 21.24 -21.41
C PRO A 171 36.33 20.71 -22.49
N HIS A 172 35.07 20.42 -22.15
CA HIS A 172 34.03 20.00 -23.11
C HIS A 172 33.46 21.14 -23.95
N ILE A 173 33.68 22.40 -23.55
CA ILE A 173 33.28 23.61 -24.30
C ILE A 173 34.43 24.13 -25.16
N THR A 174 35.67 24.02 -24.68
CA THR A 174 36.89 24.34 -25.45
C THR A 174 37.30 23.22 -26.42
N GLY A 175 36.76 22.01 -26.24
CA GLY A 175 37.14 20.79 -26.98
C GLY A 175 38.55 20.29 -26.65
N LYS A 176 39.13 20.72 -25.51
CA LYS A 176 40.54 20.54 -25.16
C LYS A 176 40.79 20.49 -23.66
N ARG A 177 41.73 19.65 -23.24
CA ARG A 177 42.32 19.66 -21.88
C ARG A 177 43.84 19.80 -21.97
N TRP A 178 44.45 20.58 -21.09
CA TRP A 178 45.91 20.60 -20.96
C TRP A 178 46.40 19.31 -20.29
N ASP A 179 47.42 18.68 -20.88
CA ASP A 179 48.14 17.56 -20.25
C ASP A 179 49.51 18.03 -19.76
N GLY A 180 49.68 18.05 -18.43
CA GLY A 180 50.91 18.54 -17.79
C GLY A 180 52.14 17.66 -18.01
N ASN A 181 51.97 16.37 -18.34
CA ASN A 181 53.07 15.45 -18.61
C ASN A 181 53.52 15.54 -20.07
N LEU A 182 52.57 15.72 -21.00
CA LEU A 182 52.83 15.88 -22.43
C LEU A 182 53.07 17.33 -22.87
N GLN A 183 52.91 18.29 -21.94
CA GLN A 183 53.04 19.74 -22.15
C GLN A 183 52.28 20.27 -23.37
N ARG A 184 51.04 19.80 -23.57
CA ARG A 184 50.20 20.16 -24.72
C ARG A 184 48.71 20.03 -24.44
N ASP A 185 47.90 20.67 -25.29
CA ASP A 185 46.48 20.36 -25.41
C ASP A 185 46.29 18.93 -25.93
N MET A 186 45.47 18.15 -25.22
CA MET A 186 44.85 16.93 -25.71
C MET A 186 43.39 17.24 -26.08
N PRO A 187 42.86 16.71 -27.21
CA PRO A 187 41.47 16.93 -27.58
C PRO A 187 40.51 16.30 -26.56
N VAL A 188 39.32 16.88 -26.44
CA VAL A 188 38.21 16.38 -25.62
C VAL A 188 36.96 16.32 -26.49
N GLN A 189 36.36 15.14 -26.59
CA GLN A 189 35.10 14.89 -27.29
C GLN A 189 33.90 15.09 -26.35
N PHE A 190 32.72 15.36 -26.92
CA PHE A 190 31.48 15.57 -26.17
C PHE A 190 31.11 14.40 -25.22
N LEU A 191 31.48 13.17 -25.57
CA LEU A 191 31.21 11.95 -24.79
C LEU A 191 32.40 11.47 -23.94
N ASP A 192 33.51 12.22 -23.88
CA ASP A 192 34.63 11.87 -23.00
C ASP A 192 34.24 12.03 -21.52
N ARG A 193 34.81 11.21 -20.64
CA ARG A 193 34.70 11.39 -19.17
C ARG A 193 35.21 12.77 -18.76
N ILE A 194 34.59 13.35 -17.73
CA ILE A 194 34.87 14.70 -17.22
C ILE A 194 36.37 14.92 -16.93
N PRO A 195 37.05 15.82 -17.67
CA PRO A 195 38.49 16.03 -17.49
C PRO A 195 38.89 16.90 -16.29
N ASP A 196 38.00 17.81 -15.86
CA ASP A 196 38.18 18.59 -14.63
C ASP A 196 36.80 18.80 -13.95
N ILE A 197 36.61 18.16 -12.80
CA ILE A 197 35.37 18.18 -12.03
C ILE A 197 35.01 19.57 -11.48
N LYS A 198 35.95 20.52 -11.41
CA LYS A 198 35.70 21.89 -10.92
C LYS A 198 34.66 22.66 -11.73
N PHE A 199 34.47 22.29 -13.01
CA PHE A 199 33.44 22.88 -13.87
C PHE A 199 32.07 22.20 -13.74
N TYR A 200 31.94 21.22 -12.85
CA TYR A 200 30.72 20.44 -12.60
C TYR A 200 30.41 20.35 -11.08
N PRO A 201 30.23 21.49 -10.38
CA PRO A 201 30.07 21.53 -8.92
C PRO A 201 28.67 21.10 -8.42
N THR A 202 27.76 20.73 -9.33
CA THR A 202 26.35 20.42 -9.03
C THR A 202 26.12 18.93 -8.88
N TRP A 203 25.43 18.55 -7.80
CA TRP A 203 24.97 17.19 -7.52
C TRP A 203 23.43 17.17 -7.57
N PRO A 204 22.80 16.97 -8.75
CA PRO A 204 21.37 16.70 -8.84
C PRO A 204 20.98 15.39 -8.13
N GLY A 205 19.80 15.40 -7.49
CA GLY A 205 19.19 14.24 -6.85
C GLY A 205 17.70 14.17 -7.14
N LEU A 206 17.25 12.98 -7.56
CA LEU A 206 15.85 12.59 -7.80
C LEU A 206 15.64 11.27 -7.06
N TRP A 207 14.96 11.31 -5.92
CA TRP A 207 14.91 10.21 -4.98
C TRP A 207 13.64 10.22 -4.13
N MET A 208 13.35 9.10 -3.49
CA MET A 208 12.18 8.87 -2.65
C MET A 208 12.59 8.39 -1.27
N MET A 209 11.86 8.80 -0.22
CA MET A 209 12.14 8.46 1.17
C MET A 209 10.91 7.87 1.87
N GLY A 210 11.11 6.88 2.73
CA GLY A 210 10.04 6.34 3.57
C GLY A 210 9.47 7.40 4.53
N ASN A 211 8.17 7.69 4.43
CA ASN A 211 7.49 8.89 4.97
C ASN A 211 7.63 9.14 6.50
N LEU A 212 8.12 8.17 7.27
CA LEU A 212 8.39 8.33 8.73
C LEU A 212 9.63 9.18 9.04
N GLY A 213 10.52 9.36 8.07
CA GLY A 213 11.59 10.36 8.11
C GLY A 213 11.27 11.54 7.18
N ARG A 214 11.88 12.69 7.44
CA ARG A 214 11.87 13.84 6.55
C ARG A 214 13.30 14.25 6.24
N ALA A 215 13.69 14.14 4.97
CA ALA A 215 15.04 14.46 4.51
C ALA A 215 15.54 15.82 5.02
N LEU A 216 16.82 15.87 5.40
CA LEU A 216 17.53 16.97 6.09
C LEU A 216 17.06 17.30 7.53
N PHE A 217 15.87 16.88 7.97
CA PHE A 217 15.44 17.03 9.36
C PHE A 217 16.02 15.90 10.23
N ALA A 218 17.28 16.03 10.63
CA ALA A 218 18.06 15.01 11.36
C ALA A 218 17.35 14.43 12.61
N ALA A 219 16.52 15.22 13.30
CA ALA A 219 15.72 14.75 14.45
C ALA A 219 14.60 13.74 14.08
N SER A 220 14.28 13.60 12.79
CA SER A 220 13.37 12.60 12.23
C SER A 220 14.09 11.43 11.56
N THR A 221 15.25 11.67 10.93
CA THR A 221 15.98 10.64 10.17
C THR A 221 17.01 9.87 11.00
N ASN A 222 17.52 10.42 12.11
CA ASN A 222 18.49 9.71 12.97
C ASN A 222 17.89 8.42 13.56
N ARG A 223 18.58 7.29 13.34
CA ARG A 223 18.13 5.92 13.65
C ARG A 223 16.78 5.53 13.01
N MET A 224 16.40 6.21 11.93
CA MET A 224 15.21 5.93 11.13
C MET A 224 15.61 5.69 9.66
N TRP A 225 16.48 6.53 9.12
CA TRP A 225 17.13 6.36 7.83
C TRP A 225 18.46 5.59 7.99
N PRO A 226 18.78 4.60 7.14
CA PRO A 226 17.95 3.95 6.13
C PRO A 226 17.24 2.70 6.67
N TRP A 227 16.79 2.69 7.93
CA TRP A 227 16.36 1.46 8.61
C TRP A 227 15.03 0.88 8.08
N THR A 228 14.97 -0.44 7.99
CA THR A 228 13.82 -1.22 7.48
C THR A 228 13.54 -2.50 8.25
N TYR A 229 14.25 -2.77 9.35
CA TYR A 229 14.08 -4.02 10.08
C TYR A 229 12.72 -4.08 10.79
N SER A 230 12.09 -5.25 10.83
CA SER A 230 10.79 -5.46 11.49
C SER A 230 10.77 -6.68 12.41
N GLU A 231 11.93 -7.28 12.70
CA GLU A 231 12.11 -8.41 13.61
C GLU A 231 12.86 -7.94 14.87
N CYS A 232 12.63 -8.59 16.01
CA CYS A 232 13.37 -8.25 17.22
C CYS A 232 14.73 -8.97 17.23
N ASP A 233 15.80 -8.18 17.08
CA ASP A 233 17.18 -8.60 17.29
C ASP A 233 17.87 -7.59 18.20
N GLU A 234 18.34 -8.05 19.36
CA GLU A 234 19.02 -7.22 20.37
C GLU A 234 20.27 -6.51 19.82
N ARG A 235 20.89 -7.04 18.75
CA ARG A 235 22.02 -6.40 18.06
C ARG A 235 21.62 -5.08 17.39
N TYR A 236 20.37 -4.95 16.94
CA TYR A 236 19.87 -3.81 16.18
C TYR A 236 18.89 -2.93 16.96
N ASP A 237 18.36 -3.38 18.10
CA ASP A 237 17.40 -2.64 18.93
C ASP A 237 17.84 -1.20 19.22
N SER A 238 19.06 -1.01 19.73
CA SER A 238 19.59 0.33 20.00
C SER A 238 19.88 1.15 18.73
N SER A 239 19.98 0.51 17.56
CA SER A 239 20.34 1.15 16.28
C SER A 239 19.13 1.67 15.51
N GLN A 240 17.95 1.08 15.68
CA GLN A 240 16.71 1.48 15.02
C GLN A 240 15.70 2.06 16.02
N ARG A 241 15.29 3.32 15.82
CA ARG A 241 14.49 4.11 16.77
C ARG A 241 13.08 3.55 16.99
N ILE A 242 12.44 3.01 15.96
CA ILE A 242 11.22 2.22 16.08
C ILE A 242 11.64 0.76 15.88
N SER A 243 12.20 0.18 16.94
CA SER A 243 12.65 -1.20 17.02
C SER A 243 11.47 -2.16 17.23
N ALA A 244 11.54 -3.36 16.64
CA ALA A 244 10.59 -4.44 16.88
C ALA A 244 10.77 -5.14 18.23
N CYS A 245 11.82 -4.85 18.99
CA CYS A 245 11.96 -5.30 20.39
C CYS A 245 11.20 -4.39 21.37
N ASN A 246 10.58 -3.29 20.91
CA ASN A 246 9.87 -2.36 21.77
C ASN A 246 8.36 -2.70 21.87
N PRO A 247 7.85 -3.16 23.03
CA PRO A 247 6.43 -3.45 23.24
C PRO A 247 5.57 -2.21 23.49
N ASN A 248 6.17 -1.02 23.63
CA ASN A 248 5.46 0.24 23.83
C ASN A 248 6.18 1.41 23.12
N PRO A 249 6.17 1.47 21.77
CA PRO A 249 6.79 2.54 21.00
C PRO A 249 6.08 3.90 21.14
N GLY A 250 4.86 3.93 21.70
CA GLY A 250 4.06 5.15 21.82
C GLY A 250 3.54 5.67 20.47
N TYR A 251 3.07 6.92 20.47
CA TYR A 251 2.69 7.68 19.25
C TYR A 251 1.69 6.99 18.28
N GLY A 252 0.91 6.02 18.76
CA GLY A 252 -0.02 5.23 17.94
C GLY A 252 0.63 4.11 17.11
N LEU A 253 1.93 3.86 17.28
CA LEU A 253 2.67 2.81 16.62
C LEU A 253 2.34 1.43 17.23
N HIS A 254 2.38 0.38 16.40
CA HIS A 254 2.12 -0.99 16.85
C HIS A 254 3.25 -1.53 17.74
N PRO A 255 2.94 -2.17 18.89
CA PRO A 255 3.91 -2.93 19.69
C PRO A 255 4.69 -3.95 18.87
N ASN A 256 5.97 -4.12 19.20
CA ASN A 256 6.88 -5.12 18.64
C ASN A 256 6.98 -5.10 17.09
N MET A 257 6.81 -3.93 16.47
CA MET A 257 6.74 -3.78 15.03
C MET A 257 7.73 -2.72 14.54
N GLY A 258 8.82 -3.18 13.94
CA GLY A 258 9.91 -2.30 13.53
C GLY A 258 9.55 -1.43 12.32
N ARG A 259 10.00 -0.17 12.34
CA ARG A 259 9.78 0.81 11.28
C ARG A 259 10.99 1.75 11.11
N GLY A 260 11.12 2.31 9.91
CA GLY A 260 12.11 3.32 9.58
C GLY A 260 11.79 4.04 8.27
N SER A 261 12.82 4.54 7.60
CA SER A 261 12.76 5.50 6.51
C SER A 261 13.84 5.18 5.47
N PRO A 262 13.66 4.14 4.63
CA PRO A 262 14.60 3.81 3.56
C PRO A 262 14.63 4.89 2.48
N GLU A 263 15.64 4.81 1.61
CA GLU A 263 15.86 5.72 0.50
C GLU A 263 15.96 4.95 -0.82
N ILE A 264 15.37 5.49 -1.88
CA ILE A 264 15.38 4.95 -3.24
C ILE A 264 15.81 6.06 -4.18
N ASP A 265 17.01 5.93 -4.73
CA ASP A 265 17.61 6.90 -5.63
C ASP A 265 17.24 6.52 -7.06
N ILE A 266 16.35 7.29 -7.70
CA ILE A 266 16.05 7.16 -9.14
C ILE A 266 17.28 7.66 -9.91
N LEU A 267 17.84 8.78 -9.46
CA LEU A 267 19.08 9.36 -9.94
C LEU A 267 19.71 10.18 -8.81
N GLU A 268 20.87 9.75 -8.32
CA GLU A 268 21.75 10.55 -7.47
C GLU A 268 23.14 10.62 -8.12
N GLY A 269 23.70 11.82 -8.27
CA GLY A 269 25.11 11.97 -8.61
C GLY A 269 25.48 13.36 -9.12
N GLY A 270 26.77 13.55 -9.42
CA GLY A 270 27.29 14.84 -9.86
C GLY A 270 28.74 14.72 -10.33
N GLY A 271 29.11 15.47 -11.36
CA GLY A 271 30.45 15.42 -11.92
C GLY A 271 30.77 14.05 -12.55
N SER A 272 31.70 13.31 -11.96
CA SER A 272 32.28 12.11 -12.55
C SER A 272 31.37 10.88 -12.55
N ASP A 273 30.43 10.79 -11.60
CA ASP A 273 29.70 9.57 -11.28
C ASP A 273 28.21 9.85 -11.06
N ILE A 274 27.38 8.85 -11.39
CA ILE A 274 25.92 8.89 -11.28
C ILE A 274 25.40 7.49 -10.96
N SER A 275 24.40 7.41 -10.10
CA SER A 275 23.90 6.18 -9.49
C SER A 275 22.37 6.15 -9.38
N SER A 276 21.83 4.94 -9.35
CA SER A 276 20.51 4.61 -8.83
C SER A 276 20.70 3.54 -7.76
N SER A 277 19.96 3.63 -6.65
CA SER A 277 20.30 2.95 -5.40
C SER A 277 19.06 2.62 -4.56
N LEU A 278 19.20 1.64 -3.67
CA LEU A 278 18.25 1.28 -2.62
C LEU A 278 19.02 1.20 -1.31
N GLN A 279 18.82 2.17 -0.43
CA GLN A 279 19.51 2.25 0.85
C GLN A 279 18.61 1.66 1.94
N ILE A 280 19.07 0.57 2.57
CA ILE A 280 18.35 -0.17 3.62
C ILE A 280 19.28 -0.66 4.74
N ALA A 281 18.81 -0.60 5.99
CA ALA A 281 19.53 -1.02 7.19
C ALA A 281 18.68 -1.95 8.11
N PRO A 282 19.24 -3.03 8.69
CA PRO A 282 20.59 -3.56 8.42
C PRO A 282 20.70 -3.96 6.94
N GLY A 283 21.90 -3.85 6.39
CA GLY A 283 22.13 -4.06 4.96
C GLY A 283 21.62 -5.43 4.52
N MET A 284 20.86 -5.45 3.42
CA MET A 284 20.25 -6.66 2.86
C MET A 284 21.27 -7.80 2.80
N PRO A 285 21.07 -8.91 3.54
CA PRO A 285 21.95 -10.08 3.47
C PRO A 285 22.05 -10.54 2.01
N ASP A 286 23.21 -11.07 1.62
CA ASP A 286 23.53 -11.34 0.20
C ASP A 286 22.45 -12.18 -0.49
N GLU A 287 21.84 -13.12 0.25
CA GLU A 287 20.77 -14.01 -0.20
C GLU A 287 19.45 -13.33 -0.59
N TYR A 288 19.15 -12.14 -0.05
CA TYR A 288 17.91 -11.41 -0.33
C TYR A 288 18.05 -10.37 -1.47
N ARG A 289 19.23 -10.22 -2.06
CA ARG A 289 19.42 -9.28 -3.18
C ARG A 289 18.71 -9.77 -4.45
N LEU A 290 18.19 -8.84 -5.24
CA LEU A 290 17.40 -9.14 -6.45
C LEU A 290 18.10 -10.08 -7.43
N GLU A 291 19.42 -10.00 -7.58
CA GLU A 291 20.20 -10.92 -8.42
C GLU A 291 20.31 -12.32 -7.80
N PHE A 292 20.50 -12.41 -6.48
CA PHE A 292 20.55 -13.68 -5.75
C PHE A 292 19.19 -14.37 -5.74
N ILE A 293 18.11 -13.67 -5.38
CA ILE A 293 16.74 -14.23 -5.37
C ILE A 293 16.37 -14.73 -6.77
N LYS A 294 16.71 -14.00 -7.84
CA LYS A 294 16.47 -14.47 -9.22
C LYS A 294 17.31 -15.69 -9.58
N ALA A 295 18.57 -15.76 -9.14
CA ALA A 295 19.43 -16.92 -9.35
C ALA A 295 19.00 -18.16 -8.53
N HIS A 296 18.24 -17.97 -7.44
CA HIS A 296 17.84 -19.01 -6.50
C HIS A 296 16.32 -19.05 -6.24
N ILE A 297 15.50 -18.70 -7.25
CA ILE A 297 14.05 -18.49 -7.09
C ILE A 297 13.32 -19.71 -6.50
N THR A 298 13.84 -20.92 -6.77
CA THR A 298 13.38 -22.20 -6.20
C THR A 298 13.45 -22.29 -4.67
N ASN A 299 14.13 -21.36 -4.01
CA ASN A 299 14.24 -21.29 -2.56
C ASN A 299 13.18 -20.36 -1.92
N TYR A 300 12.49 -19.55 -2.73
CA TYR A 300 11.61 -18.46 -2.26
C TYR A 300 10.15 -18.59 -2.73
N THR A 301 9.87 -19.47 -3.69
CA THR A 301 8.51 -19.82 -4.14
C THR A 301 8.20 -21.28 -3.81
N ASP A 302 7.09 -21.54 -3.11
CA ASP A 302 6.57 -22.89 -2.88
C ASP A 302 5.06 -22.96 -3.21
N PRO A 303 4.42 -24.15 -3.21
CA PRO A 303 3.00 -24.29 -3.54
C PRO A 303 2.00 -23.61 -2.60
N ASN A 304 2.46 -23.05 -1.48
CA ASN A 304 1.66 -22.40 -0.43
C ASN A 304 1.94 -20.89 -0.32
N ASN A 305 3.03 -20.38 -0.91
CA ASN A 305 3.38 -18.95 -0.98
C ASN A 305 3.51 -18.42 -2.44
N PRO A 306 2.39 -18.28 -3.18
CA PRO A 306 2.30 -17.57 -4.47
C PRO A 306 2.01 -16.05 -4.32
N ASP A 307 1.91 -15.32 -5.45
CA ASP A 307 1.91 -13.83 -5.59
C ASP A 307 0.52 -13.28 -6.05
N ILE A 308 -0.21 -12.42 -5.29
CA ILE A 308 -1.68 -12.07 -5.48
C ILE A 308 -2.16 -10.69 -4.87
N ALA A 309 -3.34 -10.08 -5.22
CA ALA A 309 -3.76 -8.64 -4.91
C ALA A 309 -5.30 -8.22 -4.95
N VAL A 310 -5.75 -6.95 -4.61
CA VAL A 310 -7.15 -6.61 -4.03
C VAL A 310 -8.04 -5.33 -4.40
N ALA A 311 -8.62 -4.50 -3.45
CA ALA A 311 -9.99 -3.84 -3.50
C ALA A 311 -10.53 -2.65 -2.56
N GLY A 312 -11.61 -1.89 -2.95
CA GLY A 312 -12.45 -0.93 -2.12
C GLY A 312 -13.32 0.27 -2.73
N ARG A 313 -13.12 1.59 -2.38
CA ARG A 313 -14.11 2.76 -2.34
C ARG A 313 -13.63 4.27 -2.59
N ALA A 314 -13.77 4.93 -3.77
CA ALA A 314 -13.27 6.35 -3.99
C ALA A 314 -14.16 7.51 -3.50
N SER A 315 -13.68 8.73 -3.76
CA SER A 315 -14.42 9.88 -4.29
C SER A 315 -15.06 9.65 -5.67
N CYS A 316 -16.32 10.03 -5.83
CA CYS A 316 -17.02 10.12 -7.12
C CYS A 316 -17.95 11.36 -7.17
N ASN A 317 -18.51 11.72 -8.34
CA ASN A 317 -19.42 12.86 -8.49
C ASN A 317 -20.88 12.46 -8.82
N THR A 318 -21.12 11.36 -9.53
CA THR A 318 -22.47 10.83 -9.87
C THR A 318 -22.50 9.30 -9.76
N ASN A 319 -23.66 8.64 -9.83
CA ASN A 319 -23.74 7.19 -9.56
C ASN A 319 -22.92 6.31 -10.51
N ASP A 320 -22.83 6.66 -11.78
CA ASP A 320 -22.12 5.88 -12.80
C ASP A 320 -20.61 5.88 -12.55
N ASP A 321 -20.08 6.97 -11.97
CA ASP A 321 -18.71 7.05 -11.47
C ASP A 321 -18.39 5.98 -10.41
N CYS A 322 -19.43 5.37 -9.84
CA CYS A 322 -19.33 4.49 -8.71
C CYS A 322 -19.85 3.08 -9.02
N THR A 323 -20.01 2.71 -10.31
CA THR A 323 -20.53 1.40 -10.74
C THR A 323 -19.79 0.82 -11.95
N ALA A 324 -19.82 -0.50 -12.12
CA ALA A 324 -19.33 -1.18 -13.31
C ALA A 324 -20.31 -1.10 -14.49
N VAL A 325 -19.78 -1.15 -15.72
CA VAL A 325 -20.56 -0.95 -16.97
C VAL A 325 -21.68 -1.99 -17.18
N ALA A 326 -21.59 -3.17 -16.56
CA ALA A 326 -22.51 -4.29 -16.77
C ALA A 326 -23.58 -4.49 -15.68
N SER A 327 -23.52 -3.76 -14.55
CA SER A 327 -24.39 -3.99 -13.38
C SER A 327 -24.34 -2.79 -12.43
N VAL A 328 -25.35 -2.62 -11.56
CA VAL A 328 -25.24 -1.70 -10.41
C VAL A 328 -24.39 -2.34 -9.33
N THR A 329 -23.07 -2.17 -9.43
CA THR A 329 -22.06 -2.68 -8.50
C THR A 329 -21.63 -1.65 -7.46
N GLY A 330 -22.10 -0.41 -7.56
CA GLY A 330 -21.97 0.62 -6.53
C GLY A 330 -22.76 1.89 -6.85
N SER A 331 -22.66 2.90 -5.98
CA SER A 331 -23.37 4.18 -6.11
C SER A 331 -22.61 5.36 -5.48
N CYS A 332 -23.03 6.60 -5.83
CA CYS A 332 -22.53 7.85 -5.29
C CYS A 332 -23.38 8.29 -4.11
N VAL A 333 -22.77 8.37 -2.93
CA VAL A 333 -23.38 8.93 -1.74
C VAL A 333 -22.41 9.96 -1.18
N GLU A 334 -22.83 11.22 -1.10
CA GLU A 334 -22.03 12.34 -0.56
C GLU A 334 -20.62 12.43 -1.21
N ASN A 335 -20.59 12.32 -2.53
CA ASN A 335 -19.38 12.27 -3.36
C ASN A 335 -18.42 11.12 -3.04
N ARG A 336 -18.88 10.02 -2.45
CA ARG A 336 -18.10 8.80 -2.19
C ARG A 336 -18.79 7.55 -2.74
N CYS A 337 -17.96 6.56 -3.03
CA CYS A 337 -18.33 5.32 -3.68
C CYS A 337 -18.67 4.21 -2.67
N GLN A 338 -19.73 3.46 -2.93
CA GLN A 338 -20.12 2.34 -2.07
C GLN A 338 -20.43 1.08 -2.88
N CYS A 339 -19.63 0.01 -2.74
CA CYS A 339 -19.83 -1.24 -3.47
C CYS A 339 -21.08 -2.02 -3.03
N VAL A 340 -21.67 -2.78 -3.96
CA VAL A 340 -22.82 -3.67 -3.73
C VAL A 340 -22.37 -5.13 -3.81
N GLY A 341 -22.49 -5.87 -2.70
CA GLY A 341 -22.20 -7.30 -2.65
C GLY A 341 -20.70 -7.62 -2.71
N VAL A 342 -20.33 -8.71 -3.40
CA VAL A 342 -18.94 -9.17 -3.61
C VAL A 342 -18.23 -8.41 -4.74
N TRP A 343 -18.66 -7.19 -5.04
CA TRP A 343 -17.93 -6.32 -5.97
C TRP A 343 -16.83 -5.58 -5.22
N THR A 344 -15.66 -5.66 -5.82
CA THR A 344 -14.36 -5.44 -5.21
C THR A 344 -13.50 -4.65 -6.21
N GLY A 345 -12.20 -4.57 -5.97
CA GLY A 345 -11.33 -3.68 -6.70
C GLY A 345 -11.54 -2.27 -6.18
N PRO A 346 -10.54 -1.39 -6.34
CA PRO A 346 -10.70 -0.01 -5.97
C PRO A 346 -11.99 0.53 -6.55
N ARG A 347 -12.17 0.20 -7.83
CA ARG A 347 -13.22 0.75 -8.64
C ARG A 347 -14.54 -0.09 -8.56
N CYS A 348 -14.87 -0.83 -7.48
CA CYS A 348 -16.04 -1.74 -7.33
C CYS A 348 -16.41 -2.52 -8.63
N THR A 349 -15.40 -2.81 -9.46
CA THR A 349 -15.48 -3.30 -10.86
C THR A 349 -14.65 -4.55 -11.06
N LYS A 350 -13.80 -4.90 -10.09
CA LYS A 350 -13.25 -6.24 -9.93
C LYS A 350 -14.27 -7.04 -9.13
N TYR A 351 -14.21 -8.36 -9.20
CA TYR A 351 -15.08 -9.24 -8.43
C TYR A 351 -14.27 -9.95 -7.34
N ASP A 352 -14.79 -10.02 -6.12
CA ASP A 352 -14.14 -10.75 -5.04
C ASP A 352 -14.47 -12.23 -5.18
N LEU A 353 -13.45 -13.03 -5.52
CA LEU A 353 -13.46 -14.46 -5.23
C LEU A 353 -12.88 -14.73 -3.83
N ASP A 354 -12.41 -13.66 -3.20
CA ASP A 354 -11.46 -13.64 -2.10
C ASP A 354 -12.19 -13.59 -0.74
N THR A 355 -13.34 -12.90 -0.67
CA THR A 355 -14.34 -13.03 0.41
C THR A 355 -15.39 -14.12 0.15
N VAL A 356 -15.00 -15.26 -0.44
CA VAL A 356 -15.75 -16.51 -0.21
C VAL A 356 -15.53 -16.94 1.24
N SER A 357 -16.35 -16.37 2.13
CA SER A 357 -16.73 -17.05 3.36
C SER A 357 -17.21 -18.45 2.98
N TYR A 358 -16.54 -19.50 3.48
CA TYR A 358 -16.85 -20.89 3.14
C TYR A 358 -18.20 -21.32 3.76
N GLY A 359 -19.28 -20.90 3.12
CA GLY A 359 -20.65 -21.19 3.53
C GLY A 359 -21.69 -20.51 2.63
N PRO A 360 -22.90 -21.05 2.52
CA PRO A 360 -24.00 -20.38 1.83
C PRO A 360 -24.36 -19.07 2.55
N SER A 361 -24.92 -18.09 1.82
CA SER A 361 -25.20 -16.76 2.37
C SER A 361 -26.16 -16.81 3.57
N VAL A 362 -26.11 -15.79 4.44
CA VAL A 362 -26.95 -15.73 5.66
C VAL A 362 -28.46 -15.85 5.35
N GLY A 363 -28.90 -15.39 4.18
CA GLY A 363 -30.28 -15.59 3.71
C GLY A 363 -30.59 -17.04 3.33
N VAL A 364 -29.63 -17.79 2.78
CA VAL A 364 -29.76 -19.23 2.49
C VAL A 364 -29.64 -20.06 3.78
N ILE A 365 -28.73 -19.71 4.69
CA ILE A 365 -28.66 -20.33 6.03
C ILE A 365 -29.98 -20.09 6.77
N GLY A 366 -30.46 -18.85 6.84
CA GLY A 366 -31.74 -18.49 7.45
C GLY A 366 -32.94 -19.18 6.78
N GLY A 367 -32.91 -19.34 5.45
CA GLY A 367 -33.90 -20.09 4.69
C GLY A 367 -33.90 -21.59 5.00
N VAL A 368 -32.73 -22.23 5.03
CA VAL A 368 -32.56 -23.67 5.34
C VAL A 368 -32.88 -23.95 6.81
N CYS A 369 -32.37 -23.15 7.74
CA CYS A 369 -32.72 -23.25 9.16
C CYS A 369 -34.21 -22.96 9.39
N GLY A 370 -34.79 -21.98 8.68
CA GLY A 370 -36.22 -21.68 8.70
C GLY A 370 -37.07 -22.86 8.22
N PHE A 371 -36.73 -23.46 7.07
CA PHE A 371 -37.39 -24.68 6.57
C PHE A 371 -37.19 -25.87 7.53
N ALA A 372 -36.02 -26.02 8.14
CA ALA A 372 -35.76 -27.08 9.12
C ALA A 372 -36.57 -26.88 10.41
N VAL A 373 -36.69 -25.65 10.92
CA VAL A 373 -37.50 -25.32 12.11
C VAL A 373 -38.99 -25.44 11.82
N VAL A 374 -39.48 -24.91 10.69
CA VAL A 374 -40.89 -25.04 10.29
C VAL A 374 -41.24 -26.49 10.00
N GLY A 375 -40.36 -27.25 9.33
CA GLY A 375 -40.53 -28.68 9.09
C GLY A 375 -40.49 -29.51 10.38
N SER A 376 -39.63 -29.16 11.33
CA SER A 376 -39.59 -29.77 12.67
C SER A 376 -40.84 -29.43 13.49
N ALA A 377 -41.33 -28.20 13.42
CA ALA A 377 -42.57 -27.76 14.07
C ALA A 377 -43.80 -28.43 13.44
N LEU A 378 -43.89 -28.53 12.10
CA LEU A 378 -44.95 -29.27 11.42
C LEU A 378 -44.91 -30.75 11.77
N THR A 379 -43.74 -31.40 11.74
CA THR A 379 -43.64 -32.82 12.12
C THR A 379 -43.88 -33.03 13.61
N LEU A 380 -43.55 -32.09 14.49
CA LEU A 380 -43.93 -32.13 15.91
C LEU A 380 -45.45 -31.95 16.08
N ILE A 381 -46.09 -31.00 15.40
CA ILE A 381 -47.55 -30.79 15.44
C ILE A 381 -48.29 -32.00 14.85
N LEU A 382 -47.80 -32.58 13.75
CA LEU A 382 -48.37 -33.78 13.14
C LEU A 382 -48.14 -35.03 14.02
N ARG A 383 -46.98 -35.14 14.68
CA ARG A 383 -46.74 -36.17 15.71
C ARG A 383 -47.65 -35.98 16.90
N LEU A 384 -47.79 -34.77 17.45
CA LEU A 384 -48.68 -34.47 18.58
C LEU A 384 -50.15 -34.70 18.22
N ARG A 385 -50.60 -34.31 17.03
CA ARG A 385 -51.95 -34.61 16.52
C ARG A 385 -52.16 -36.11 16.33
N ARG A 386 -51.21 -36.85 15.76
CA ARG A 386 -51.26 -38.32 15.72
C ARG A 386 -51.26 -38.92 17.11
N HIS A 387 -50.47 -38.40 18.06
CA HIS A 387 -50.38 -38.92 19.42
C HIS A 387 -51.61 -38.58 20.27
N HIS A 388 -52.30 -37.47 19.98
CA HIS A 388 -53.62 -37.15 20.51
C HIS A 388 -54.70 -38.04 19.89
N ALA A 389 -54.69 -38.25 18.57
CA ALA A 389 -55.64 -39.16 17.91
C ALA A 389 -55.44 -40.61 18.37
N VAL A 390 -54.20 -41.06 18.57
CA VAL A 390 -53.85 -42.39 19.12
C VAL A 390 -54.17 -42.47 20.61
N ARG A 391 -53.98 -41.41 21.40
CA ARG A 391 -54.47 -41.37 22.81
C ARG A 391 -55.99 -41.39 22.87
N GLN A 392 -56.71 -40.64 22.03
CA GLN A 392 -58.16 -40.68 21.94
C GLN A 392 -58.66 -42.02 21.42
N TYR A 393 -57.93 -42.65 20.50
CA TYR A 393 -58.20 -44.00 20.03
C TYR A 393 -58.01 -45.01 21.17
N HIS A 394 -56.87 -45.04 21.85
CA HIS A 394 -56.65 -45.93 23.00
C HIS A 394 -57.49 -45.58 24.24
N GLU A 395 -57.94 -44.34 24.41
CA GLU A 395 -58.97 -44.00 25.41
C GLU A 395 -60.34 -44.51 24.98
N ALA A 396 -60.69 -44.46 23.70
CA ALA A 396 -61.92 -45.06 23.18
C ALA A 396 -61.86 -46.59 23.17
N GLU A 397 -60.68 -47.18 22.95
CA GLU A 397 -60.39 -48.60 23.06
C GLU A 397 -60.43 -49.03 24.52
N ALA A 398 -59.70 -48.40 25.45
CA ALA A 398 -59.79 -48.69 26.87
C ALA A 398 -61.19 -48.41 27.45
N ARG A 399 -61.95 -47.44 26.92
CA ARG A 399 -63.38 -47.27 27.25
C ARG A 399 -64.26 -48.35 26.62
N ARG A 400 -63.92 -48.89 25.44
CA ARG A 400 -64.60 -50.05 24.81
C ARG A 400 -64.26 -51.36 25.50
N GLU A 401 -63.02 -51.58 25.90
CA GLU A 401 -62.55 -52.73 26.68
C GLU A 401 -63.10 -52.66 28.09
N LYS A 402 -63.11 -51.50 28.75
CA LYS A 402 -63.73 -51.34 30.07
C LYS A 402 -65.25 -51.43 30.00
N ARG A 403 -65.88 -50.98 28.91
CA ARG A 403 -67.32 -51.20 28.67
C ARG A 403 -67.61 -52.65 28.27
N SER A 404 -66.69 -53.33 27.59
CA SER A 404 -66.76 -54.76 27.27
C SER A 404 -66.58 -55.59 28.54
N SER A 405 -65.61 -55.29 29.39
CA SER A 405 -65.43 -55.93 30.69
C SER A 405 -66.59 -55.61 31.65
N CYS A 406 -67.29 -54.48 31.51
CA CYS A 406 -68.55 -54.19 32.19
C CYS A 406 -69.81 -54.70 31.46
N LEU A 407 -69.67 -55.37 30.31
CA LEU A 407 -70.72 -56.10 29.59
C LEU A 407 -70.45 -57.63 29.53
N VAL A 408 -69.28 -58.05 30.00
CA VAL A 408 -68.83 -59.43 30.22
C VAL A 408 -68.70 -59.73 31.73
N ALA A 409 -68.73 -58.70 32.58
CA ALA A 409 -68.94 -58.84 34.02
C ALA A 409 -70.43 -58.69 34.41
N ASP A 410 -71.32 -59.34 33.66
CA ASP A 410 -72.63 -59.77 34.12
C ASP A 410 -73.23 -60.80 33.13
N PRO A 411 -73.86 -61.92 33.56
CA PRO A 411 -73.70 -62.69 34.81
C PRO A 411 -72.60 -63.78 34.64
N ASP A 412 -72.33 -64.74 35.54
CA ASP A 412 -73.28 -65.66 36.19
C ASP A 412 -72.66 -66.43 37.38
N VAL A 413 -73.52 -67.18 38.10
CA VAL A 413 -73.34 -67.93 39.37
C VAL A 413 -73.76 -67.07 40.58
N VAL A 414 -74.89 -67.35 41.24
CA VAL A 414 -75.37 -68.68 41.65
C VAL A 414 -76.70 -69.12 41.02
N ARG A 415 -76.70 -70.30 40.38
CA ARG A 415 -77.85 -71.21 40.39
C ARG A 415 -77.78 -72.08 41.64
N ASP A 416 -78.85 -72.15 42.40
CA ASP A 416 -79.29 -73.36 43.13
C ASP A 416 -80.81 -73.24 43.45
N PRO A 417 -81.54 -74.26 43.92
CA PRO A 417 -82.53 -74.86 43.02
C PRO A 417 -83.93 -75.03 43.67
N THR A 418 -84.74 -75.91 43.06
CA THR A 418 -86.05 -76.48 43.48
C THR A 418 -87.32 -75.79 42.99
N SER A 419 -88.36 -76.63 42.84
CA SER A 419 -89.72 -76.43 42.30
C SER A 419 -89.81 -75.81 40.89
#